data_AF-A0AAD7HN14-F1
#
_entry.id   AF-A0AAD7HN14-F1
#
_cell.length_a   1.000
_cell.length_b   1.000
_cell.length_c   1.000
_cell.angle_alpha   90.00
_cell.angle_beta   90.00
_cell.angle_gamma   90.00
#
_symmetry.space_group_name_H-M   'P 1'
#
loop_
_entity.id
_entity.type
_entity.pdbx_description
1 polymer ?
#
loop_
_entity_poly.entity_id
_entity_poly.type
_entity_poly.pdbx_seq_one_letter_code
_entity_poly.pdbx_strand_id
1 'polypeptide(L)' 'DLDATIQSVLNNYNSPGGVAVTVVQKNEQGSDWTVETKGYGVAKPDGTEVTENTLFAIQSNSK' A
#
# COMPACT_ATOMS: atom_id res chain seq x y z
N ASP A 1 -5.97 -1.19 14.78
CA ASP A 1 -5.91 -0.14 13.75
C ASP A 1 -4.94 -0.58 12.67
N LEU A 2 -5.38 -0.65 11.41
CA LEU A 2 -4.60 -1.21 10.30
C LEU A 2 -3.35 -0.37 10.02
N ASP A 3 -3.49 0.95 10.07
CA ASP A 3 -2.41 1.92 9.86
C ASP A 3 -1.24 1.65 10.81
N ALA A 4 -1.55 1.58 12.12
CA ALA A 4 -0.57 1.30 13.15
C ALA A 4 0.11 -0.07 12.98
N THR A 5 -0.64 -1.08 12.53
CA THR A 5 -0.09 -2.41 12.27
C THR A 5 0.91 -2.39 11.12
N ILE A 6 0.58 -1.77 9.99
CA ILE A 6 1.48 -1.69 8.83
C ILE A 6 2.76 -0.92 9.20
N GLN A 7 2.62 0.23 9.86
CA GLN A 7 3.76 1.03 10.31
C GLN A 7 4.65 0.25 11.29
N SER A 8 4.05 -0.48 12.24
CA SER A 8 4.81 -1.33 13.18
C SER A 8 5.60 -2.41 12.45
N VAL A 9 5.00 -3.09 11.46
CA VAL A 9 5.71 -4.10 10.65
C VAL A 9 6.88 -3.47 9.91
N LEU A 10 6.68 -2.35 9.20
CA LEU A 10 7.78 -1.69 8.47
C LEU A 10 8.95 -1.32 9.39
N ASN A 11 8.63 -0.78 10.58
CA ASN A 11 9.62 -0.41 11.57
C ASN A 11 10.35 -1.63 12.17
N ASN A 12 9.62 -2.69 12.51
CA ASN A 12 10.19 -3.89 13.14
C ASN A 12 11.17 -4.62 12.23
N TYR A 13 10.94 -4.59 10.91
CA TYR A 13 11.83 -5.17 9.92
C TYR A 13 12.92 -4.21 9.42
N ASN A 14 12.96 -2.98 9.95
CA ASN A 14 13.83 -1.91 9.46
C ASN A 14 13.78 -1.79 7.93
N SER A 15 12.56 -1.84 7.37
CA SER A 15 12.34 -1.90 5.92
C SER A 15 12.79 -0.58 5.28
N PRO A 16 13.73 -0.60 4.32
CA PRO A 16 14.14 0.60 3.60
C PRO A 16 13.10 1.04 2.55
N GLY A 17 12.12 0.18 2.27
CA GLY A 17 11.03 0.43 1.33
C GLY A 17 9.66 0.48 2.01
N GLY A 18 8.70 1.07 1.32
CA GLY A 18 7.31 1.15 1.75
C GLY A 18 6.37 0.21 1.02
N VAL A 19 5.09 0.29 1.37
CA VAL A 19 4.00 -0.50 0.77
C VAL A 19 2.84 0.39 0.37
N ALA A 20 2.21 0.10 -0.76
CA ALA A 20 0.93 0.67 -1.15
C ALA A 20 -0.15 -0.41 -1.01
N VAL A 21 -1.24 -0.08 -0.33
CA VAL A 21 -2.37 -0.98 -0.09
C VAL A 21 -3.58 -0.40 -0.79
N THR A 22 -4.30 -1.26 -1.51
CA THR A 22 -5.60 -0.93 -2.11
C THR A 22 -6.60 -2.01 -1.72
N VAL A 23 -7.76 -1.60 -1.22
CA VAL A 23 -8.89 -2.47 -0.91
C VAL A 23 -10.03 -2.09 -1.83
N VAL A 24 -10.52 -3.06 -2.60
CA VAL A 24 -11.66 -2.91 -3.49
C VAL A 24 -12.76 -3.83 -3.01
N GLN A 25 -13.89 -3.28 -2.60
CA GLN A 25 -15.03 -4.03 -2.09
C GLN A 25 -16.28 -3.70 -2.91
N LYS A 26 -17.01 -4.72 -3.34
CA LYS A 26 -18.32 -4.52 -3.95
C LYS A 26 -19.32 -4.12 -2.87
N ASN A 27 -20.10 -3.05 -3.09
CA ASN A 27 -21.13 -2.65 -2.15
C ASN A 27 -22.22 -3.73 -2.03
N GLU A 28 -22.89 -3.79 -0.87
CA GLU A 28 -23.93 -4.79 -0.59
C GLU A 28 -25.13 -4.68 -1.54
N GLN A 29 -25.33 -3.49 -2.13
CA GLN A 29 -26.39 -3.19 -3.11
C GLN A 29 -26.03 -3.58 -4.54
N GLY A 30 -24.81 -4.08 -4.77
CA GLY A 30 -24.37 -4.76 -5.98
C GLY A 30 -24.06 -3.86 -7.19
N SER A 31 -24.27 -2.56 -7.09
CA SER A 31 -24.12 -1.60 -8.20
C SER A 31 -22.79 -0.86 -8.22
N ASP A 32 -22.13 -0.67 -7.06
CA ASP A 32 -20.95 0.19 -6.95
C ASP A 32 -19.81 -0.50 -6.18
N TRP A 33 -18.60 0.04 -6.37
CA TRP A 33 -17.39 -0.45 -5.72
C TRP A 33 -16.85 0.63 -4.79
N THR A 34 -16.57 0.25 -3.54
CA THR A 34 -15.79 1.07 -2.62
C THR A 34 -14.31 0.77 -2.84
N VAL A 35 -13.52 1.81 -3.05
CA VAL A 35 -12.07 1.71 -3.22
C VAL A 35 -11.39 2.58 -2.18
N GLU A 36 -10.53 1.96 -1.38
CA GLU A 36 -9.67 2.65 -0.42
C GLU A 36 -8.22 2.37 -0.79
N THR A 37 -7.40 3.43 -0.85
CA THR A 37 -5.98 3.30 -1.15
C THR A 37 -5.15 4.08 -0.15
N LYS A 38 -3.96 3.57 0.17
CA LYS A 38 -3.01 4.27 1.04
C LYS A 38 -1.59 3.77 0.84
N GLY A 39 -0.64 4.69 0.90
CA GLY A 39 0.79 4.41 0.93
C GLY A 39 1.39 4.53 2.32
N TYR A 40 2.43 3.74 2.60
CA TYR A 40 3.16 3.74 3.86
C TYR A 40 4.66 3.60 3.61
N GLY A 41 5.48 4.34 4.35
CA GLY A 41 6.95 4.26 4.25
C GLY A 41 7.51 4.99 3.04
N VAL A 42 8.75 4.65 2.68
CA VAL A 42 9.56 5.39 1.71
C VAL A 42 9.66 4.63 0.37
N ALA A 43 9.44 5.31 -0.74
CA ALA A 43 9.53 4.77 -2.10
C ALA A 43 10.96 4.81 -2.66
N LYS A 44 11.77 5.77 -2.25
CA LYS A 44 13.10 6.04 -2.82
C LYS A 44 14.12 6.42 -1.74
N PRO A 45 15.42 6.19 -1.95
CA PRO A 45 16.47 6.59 -1.00
C PRO A 45 16.53 8.09 -0.67
N ASP A 46 15.91 8.94 -1.49
CA ASP A 46 15.80 10.39 -1.25
C ASP A 46 14.73 10.77 -0.21
N GLY A 47 14.02 9.79 0.37
CA GLY A 47 12.97 10.01 1.35
C GLY A 47 11.59 10.25 0.76
N THR A 48 11.41 10.20 -0.57
CA THR A 48 10.09 10.28 -1.20
C THR A 48 9.16 9.22 -0.62
N GLU A 49 7.98 9.61 -0.13
CA GLU A 49 7.01 8.70 0.46
C GLU A 49 6.32 7.82 -0.59
N VAL A 50 5.85 6.63 -0.16
CA VAL A 50 4.95 5.81 -0.98
C VAL A 50 3.57 6.46 -1.03
N THR A 51 2.99 6.49 -2.22
CA THR A 51 1.62 6.93 -2.50
C THR A 51 0.88 5.87 -3.30
N GLU A 52 -0.43 6.06 -3.51
CA GLU A 52 -1.23 5.22 -4.42
C GLU A 52 -0.71 5.20 -5.87
N ASN A 53 0.06 6.21 -6.28
CA ASN A 53 0.63 6.34 -7.62
C ASN A 53 2.09 5.87 -7.71
N THR A 54 2.67 5.38 -6.61
CA THR A 54 4.04 4.86 -6.62
C THR A 54 4.12 3.59 -7.47
N LEU A 55 5.03 3.58 -8.44
CA LEU A 55 5.25 2.42 -9.31
C LEU A 55 6.18 1.42 -8.62
N PHE A 56 5.77 0.16 -8.59
CA PHE A 56 6.54 -0.96 -8.06
C PHE A 56 6.87 -1.97 -9.16
N ALA A 57 8.04 -2.60 -9.07
CA ALA A 57 8.36 -3.77 -9.89
C ALA A 57 7.58 -4.98 -9.36
N ILE A 58 6.48 -5.34 -10.02
CA ILE A 58 5.56 -6.39 -9.55
C ILE A 58 6.06 -7.84 -9.80
N GLN A 59 7.19 -8.00 -10.51
CA GLN A 59 7.83 -9.28 -10.82
C GLN A 59 6.83 -10.38 -11.23
N SER A 60 6.72 -11.46 -10.46
CA SER A 60 5.89 -12.63 -10.77
C SER A 60 4.37 -12.33 -10.76
N ASN A 61 3.94 -11.21 -10.19
CA ASN A 61 2.54 -10.77 -10.23
C ASN A 61 2.13 -10.14 -11.58
N SER A 62 3.03 -10.15 -12.57
CA SER A 62 2.74 -9.77 -13.95
C SER A 62 2.07 -10.88 -14.78
N LYS A 63 1.83 -12.05 -14.19
CA LYS A 63 1.36 -13.26 -14.87
C LYS A 63 -0.11 -13.55 -14.63
#